data_AF-A0A965I667-F1
#
_entry.id   AF-A0A965I667-F1
#
_cell.length_a   1.000
_cell.length_b   1.000
_cell.length_c   1.000
_cell.angle_alpha   90.00
_cell.angle_beta   90.00
_cell.angle_gamma   90.00
#
_symmetry.space_group_name_H-M   'P 1'
#
loop_
_entity.id
_entity.type
_entity.pdbx_description
1 polymer ?
#
loop_
_entity_poly.entity_id
_entity_poly.type
_entity_poly.pdbx_seq_one_letter_code
_entity_poly.pdbx_strand_id
1 'polypeptide(L)'
;MNVSWIFGGFRLGASNFLGSIRNAVAIILALFSIYSAFFGVFSDMLQRGFHLALVVLLIFSASIIEWRQSDWKKLLLDSTLMCVGFGVLIYHVVFFDAVASRWGELTDLELWLGILCIITLLEATRRSIGWPIVILALVFLFYAFVGPMLPGLFFHRGYSIERVVGHLYLGGGGIFGTPLGVSATFVIMIVIFGAMLERSGAGNVLMDIATSATGKSRGGPAKAAVVGSSLMGMISGTAVANVLTTGTISIPLMKRNGYKPEVAGAVEAVASTGGQLMPPVMGAAAFIMADIIERPYLDIASAAILPAVLFYVVLFSVVHLEAVKSNIVVLKADELPKLIPTIRYGGHMLLSLPVFAYMLIDGYSVMYASFWAIIVTVLASYLRKMI
;
A
#
# COMPACT_ATOMS: atom_id res chain seq x y z
N MET A 1 9.55 -15.52 13.94
CA MET A 1 8.55 -14.48 14.27
C MET A 1 7.29 -14.78 13.49
N ASN A 2 6.22 -15.17 14.18
CA ASN A 2 4.94 -15.47 13.55
C ASN A 2 4.30 -14.14 13.12
N VAL A 3 4.30 -13.81 11.83
CA VAL A 3 3.78 -12.53 11.28
C VAL A 3 2.24 -12.54 11.16
N SER A 4 1.60 -13.65 11.54
CA SER A 4 0.14 -13.82 11.46
C SER A 4 -0.66 -12.81 12.29
N TRP A 5 -0.07 -12.14 13.29
CA TRP A 5 -0.75 -11.09 14.06
C TRP A 5 -0.82 -9.74 13.33
N ILE A 6 0.10 -9.43 12.41
CA ILE A 6 0.06 -8.16 11.66
C ILE A 6 -1.12 -8.12 10.68
N PHE A 7 -1.55 -9.29 10.20
CA PHE A 7 -2.60 -9.37 9.15
C PHE A 7 -3.78 -10.29 9.49
N GLY A 8 -3.68 -11.12 10.54
CA GLY A 8 -4.78 -11.93 11.04
C GLY A 8 -5.94 -11.11 11.64
N GLY A 9 -5.68 -9.85 12.04
CA GLY A 9 -6.65 -8.91 12.58
C GLY A 9 -7.44 -8.10 11.54
N PHE A 10 -7.07 -8.17 10.26
CA PHE A 10 -7.79 -7.52 9.15
C PHE A 10 -8.94 -8.37 8.60
N ARG A 11 -9.59 -9.17 9.44
CA ARG A 11 -10.90 -9.75 9.10
C ARG A 11 -11.96 -8.65 9.16
N LEU A 12 -12.35 -8.11 8.01
CA LEU A 12 -13.68 -7.52 7.83
C LEU A 12 -14.68 -8.59 8.29
N GLY A 13 -15.39 -8.36 9.40
CA GLY A 13 -16.31 -9.34 9.98
C GLY A 13 -16.18 -9.59 11.49
N ALA A 14 -15.55 -8.70 12.26
CA ALA A 14 -15.80 -8.72 13.70
C ALA A 14 -17.29 -8.40 13.92
N SER A 15 -18.08 -9.37 14.40
CA SER A 15 -19.53 -9.27 14.67
C SER A 15 -19.88 -8.32 15.82
N ASN A 16 -18.93 -7.50 16.27
CA ASN A 16 -19.05 -6.62 17.43
C ASN A 16 -19.15 -5.17 16.93
N PHE A 17 -19.81 -4.31 17.71
CA PHE A 17 -20.07 -2.90 17.40
C PHE A 17 -18.84 -2.13 16.84
N LEU A 18 -17.66 -2.35 17.42
CA LEU A 18 -16.39 -1.73 16.98
C LEU A 18 -15.94 -2.20 15.59
N GLY A 19 -16.21 -3.46 15.23
CA GLY A 19 -16.00 -3.99 13.89
C GLY A 19 -16.88 -3.29 12.85
N SER A 20 -18.14 -3.03 13.20
CA SER A 20 -19.06 -2.26 12.36
C SER A 20 -18.59 -0.81 12.15
N ILE A 21 -18.09 -0.16 13.21
CA ILE A 21 -17.51 1.20 13.10
C ILE A 21 -16.30 1.19 12.16
N ARG A 22 -15.34 0.28 12.33
CA ARG A 22 -14.17 0.20 11.44
C ARG A 22 -14.58 0.00 9.98
N ASN A 23 -15.54 -0.90 9.73
CA ASN A 23 -16.05 -1.14 8.39
C ASN A 23 -16.71 0.13 7.81
N ALA A 24 -17.49 0.85 8.60
CA ALA A 24 -18.10 2.10 8.18
C ALA A 24 -17.03 3.15 7.83
N VAL A 25 -16.00 3.32 8.64
CA VAL A 25 -14.87 4.24 8.36
C VAL A 25 -14.16 3.85 7.07
N ALA A 26 -13.90 2.55 6.85
CA ALA A 26 -13.25 2.07 5.63
C ALA A 26 -14.11 2.32 4.38
N ILE A 27 -15.42 2.12 4.49
CA ILE A 27 -16.38 2.42 3.42
C ILE A 27 -16.42 3.93 3.16
N ILE A 28 -16.46 4.77 4.19
CA ILE A 28 -16.43 6.22 4.04
C ILE A 28 -15.15 6.68 3.34
N LEU A 29 -13.98 6.15 3.75
CA LEU A 29 -12.70 6.45 3.11
C LEU A 29 -12.70 6.05 1.63
N ALA A 30 -13.20 4.85 1.31
CA ALA A 30 -13.28 4.37 -0.06
C ALA A 30 -14.24 5.21 -0.91
N LEU A 31 -15.45 5.49 -0.39
CA LEU A 31 -16.44 6.31 -1.08
C LEU A 31 -15.95 7.75 -1.28
N PHE A 32 -15.30 8.33 -0.27
CA PHE A 32 -14.68 9.65 -0.37
C PHE A 32 -13.62 9.67 -1.48
N SER A 33 -12.73 8.67 -1.49
CA SER A 33 -11.67 8.57 -2.51
C SER A 33 -12.24 8.38 -3.92
N ILE A 34 -13.25 7.52 -4.07
CA ILE A 34 -13.94 7.27 -5.35
C ILE A 34 -14.70 8.52 -5.81
N TYR A 35 -15.34 9.24 -4.89
CA TYR A 35 -16.02 10.50 -5.17
C TYR A 35 -15.01 11.54 -5.69
N SER A 36 -13.92 11.76 -4.96
CA SER A 36 -12.87 12.70 -5.37
C SER A 36 -12.23 12.31 -6.71
N ALA A 37 -12.12 11.02 -6.98
CA ALA A 37 -11.57 10.51 -8.24
C ALA A 37 -12.43 10.88 -9.46
N PHE A 38 -13.75 10.93 -9.32
CA PHE A 38 -14.67 11.19 -10.42
C PHE A 38 -15.14 12.64 -10.49
N PHE A 39 -15.44 13.26 -9.35
CA PHE A 39 -16.00 14.62 -9.27
C PHE A 39 -14.95 15.71 -9.06
N GLY A 40 -13.70 15.34 -8.78
CA GLY A 40 -12.60 16.27 -8.54
C GLY A 40 -12.14 16.30 -7.08
N VAL A 41 -10.90 16.73 -6.87
CA VAL A 41 -10.25 16.80 -5.56
C VAL A 41 -10.68 18.09 -4.85
N PHE A 42 -10.89 18.01 -3.54
CA PHE A 42 -11.13 19.20 -2.71
C PHE A 42 -9.84 20.04 -2.57
N SER A 43 -9.91 21.18 -1.88
CA SER A 43 -8.69 21.91 -1.51
C SER A 43 -7.73 21.00 -0.73
N ASP A 44 -6.42 21.21 -0.91
CA ASP A 44 -5.39 20.31 -0.39
C ASP A 44 -5.57 19.97 1.08
N MET A 45 -5.82 20.97 1.92
CA MET A 45 -5.99 20.78 3.36
C MET A 45 -7.24 19.96 3.70
N LEU A 46 -8.35 20.19 2.99
CA LEU A 46 -9.59 19.45 3.18
C LEU A 46 -9.44 18.00 2.73
N GLN A 47 -8.89 17.78 1.53
CA GLN A 47 -8.67 16.44 0.99
C GLN A 47 -7.74 15.63 1.88
N ARG A 48 -6.57 16.19 2.19
CA ARG A 48 -5.51 15.52 2.95
C ARG A 48 -5.90 15.35 4.42
N GLY A 49 -6.53 16.37 5.01
CA GLY A 49 -7.02 16.36 6.38
C GLY A 49 -8.09 15.29 6.61
N PHE A 50 -9.11 15.26 5.75
CA PHE A 50 -10.18 14.28 5.89
C PHE A 50 -9.67 12.85 5.64
N HIS A 51 -8.84 12.65 4.60
CA HIS A 51 -8.18 11.37 4.33
C HIS A 51 -7.37 10.86 5.53
N LEU A 52 -6.47 11.70 6.08
CA LEU A 52 -5.62 11.30 7.20
C LEU A 52 -6.44 11.04 8.47
N ALA A 53 -7.49 11.83 8.73
CA ALA A 53 -8.39 11.62 9.87
C ALA A 53 -9.05 10.24 9.83
N LEU A 54 -9.55 9.82 8.66
CA LEU A 54 -10.12 8.49 8.47
C LEU A 54 -9.07 7.37 8.59
N VAL A 55 -7.87 7.57 8.05
CA VAL A 55 -6.76 6.61 8.17
C VAL A 55 -6.36 6.40 9.64
N VAL A 56 -6.28 7.47 10.42
CA VAL A 56 -5.98 7.40 11.86
C VAL A 56 -7.06 6.62 12.61
N LEU A 57 -8.35 6.85 12.29
CA LEU A 57 -9.44 6.05 12.85
C LEU A 57 -9.28 4.55 12.51
N LEU A 58 -8.89 4.21 11.27
CA LEU A 58 -8.68 2.83 10.87
C LEU A 58 -7.52 2.15 11.63
N ILE A 59 -6.39 2.85 11.81
CA ILE A 59 -5.21 2.30 12.48
C ILE A 59 -5.51 1.98 13.96
N PHE A 60 -6.11 2.92 14.68
CA PHE A 60 -6.37 2.71 16.11
C PHE A 60 -7.58 1.78 16.36
N SER A 61 -8.62 1.84 15.52
CA SER A 61 -9.74 0.88 15.63
C SER A 61 -9.33 -0.56 15.35
N ALA A 62 -8.37 -0.79 14.44
CA ALA A 62 -7.82 -2.13 14.21
C ALA A 62 -7.12 -2.67 15.46
N SER A 63 -6.33 -1.83 16.15
CA SER A 63 -5.68 -2.21 17.41
C SER A 63 -6.72 -2.61 18.46
N ILE A 64 -7.75 -1.79 18.64
CA ILE A 64 -8.85 -2.04 19.59
C ILE A 64 -9.53 -3.40 19.35
N ILE A 65 -9.71 -3.80 18.09
CA ILE A 65 -10.33 -5.08 17.71
C ILE A 65 -9.40 -6.27 18.00
N GLU A 66 -8.10 -6.10 17.79
CA GLU A 66 -7.09 -7.15 18.06
C GLU A 66 -6.88 -7.40 19.55
N TRP A 67 -6.93 -6.35 20.38
CA TRP A 67 -6.89 -6.45 21.84
C TRP A 67 -8.25 -6.90 22.38
N ARG A 68 -8.61 -8.15 22.08
CA ARG A 68 -9.84 -8.83 22.47
C ARG A 68 -10.14 -8.68 23.98
N GLN A 69 -10.84 -7.61 24.37
CA GLN A 69 -11.44 -7.34 25.70
C GLN A 69 -10.61 -7.59 26.98
N SER A 70 -9.34 -8.00 26.92
CA SER A 70 -8.62 -8.52 28.09
C SER A 70 -7.77 -7.47 28.83
N ASP A 71 -7.54 -6.29 28.23
CA ASP A 71 -6.72 -5.23 28.83
C ASP A 71 -7.38 -3.86 28.66
N TRP A 72 -8.08 -3.41 29.70
CA TRP A 72 -8.82 -2.14 29.71
C TRP A 72 -7.89 -0.93 29.56
N LYS A 73 -6.62 -1.02 29.98
CA LYS A 73 -5.66 0.08 29.87
C LYS A 73 -5.28 0.32 28.42
N LYS A 74 -5.05 -0.75 27.66
CA LYS A 74 -4.78 -0.68 26.23
C LYS A 74 -6.00 -0.18 25.46
N LEU A 75 -7.19 -0.65 25.81
CA LEU A 75 -8.43 -0.15 25.22
C LEU A 75 -8.61 1.36 25.45
N LEU A 76 -8.37 1.83 26.67
CA LEU A 76 -8.46 3.25 27.02
C LEU A 76 -7.43 4.05 26.23
N LEU A 77 -6.16 3.63 26.23
CA LEU A 77 -5.09 4.30 25.49
C LEU A 77 -5.41 4.41 23.99
N ASP A 78 -5.82 3.30 23.37
CA ASP A 78 -6.12 3.26 21.94
C ASP A 78 -7.35 4.10 21.60
N SER A 79 -8.37 4.10 22.46
CA SER A 79 -9.55 4.94 22.28
C SER A 79 -9.20 6.43 22.43
N THR A 80 -8.33 6.78 23.39
CA THR A 80 -7.85 8.15 23.56
C THR A 80 -7.04 8.60 22.35
N LEU A 81 -6.09 7.79 21.87
CA LEU A 81 -5.29 8.11 20.68
C LEU A 81 -6.16 8.23 19.43
N MET A 82 -7.18 7.38 19.28
CA MET A 82 -8.15 7.46 18.20
C MET A 82 -8.93 8.78 18.24
N CYS A 83 -9.51 9.14 19.39
CA CYS A 83 -10.31 10.35 19.54
C CYS A 83 -9.47 11.62 19.42
N VAL A 84 -8.28 11.66 20.04
CA VAL A 84 -7.35 12.79 19.95
C VAL A 84 -6.85 12.93 18.52
N GLY A 85 -6.37 11.84 17.90
CA GLY A 85 -5.89 11.85 16.52
C GLY A 85 -6.93 12.31 15.52
N PHE A 86 -8.16 11.81 15.63
CA PHE A 86 -9.26 12.27 14.80
C PHE A 86 -9.59 13.74 15.08
N GLY A 87 -9.68 14.14 16.35
CA GLY A 87 -10.01 15.50 16.77
C GLY A 87 -9.03 16.55 16.27
N VAL A 88 -7.72 16.28 16.36
CA VAL A 88 -6.70 17.21 15.86
C VAL A 88 -6.75 17.31 14.33
N LEU A 89 -6.93 16.20 13.62
CA LEU A 89 -6.96 16.23 12.15
C LEU A 89 -8.26 16.85 11.59
N ILE A 90 -9.41 16.57 12.22
CA ILE A 90 -10.69 17.11 11.78
C ILE A 90 -10.83 18.61 12.10
N TYR A 91 -10.08 19.13 13.07
CA TYR A 91 -10.01 20.57 13.35
C TYR A 91 -9.68 21.37 12.08
N HIS A 92 -8.71 20.90 11.29
CA HIS A 92 -8.33 21.54 10.03
C HIS A 92 -9.40 21.49 8.95
N VAL A 93 -10.24 20.46 8.98
CA VAL A 93 -11.34 20.31 8.04
C VAL A 93 -12.49 21.24 8.41
N VAL A 94 -12.84 21.30 9.70
CA VAL A 94 -13.98 22.08 10.20
C VAL A 94 -13.67 23.57 10.24
N PHE A 95 -12.47 23.95 10.68
CA PHE A 95 -12.07 25.36 10.84
C PHE A 95 -11.20 25.86 9.69
N PHE A 96 -11.27 25.22 8.52
CA PHE A 96 -10.42 25.52 7.36
C PHE A 96 -10.36 27.03 7.04
N ASP A 97 -11.50 27.70 6.90
CA ASP A 97 -11.54 29.13 6.55
C ASP A 97 -10.94 30.03 7.65
N ALA A 98 -11.15 29.68 8.92
CA ALA A 98 -10.61 30.42 10.05
C ALA A 98 -9.08 30.25 10.17
N VAL A 99 -8.56 29.06 9.88
CA VAL A 99 -7.11 28.82 9.85
C VAL A 99 -6.48 29.49 8.62
N ALA A 100 -7.10 29.35 7.45
CA ALA A 100 -6.61 29.91 6.19
C ALA A 100 -6.55 31.44 6.22
N SER A 101 -7.55 32.10 6.82
CA SER A 101 -7.59 33.57 6.94
C SER A 101 -6.52 34.17 7.85
N ARG A 102 -5.86 33.35 8.68
CA ARG A 102 -4.76 33.77 9.56
C ARG A 102 -3.37 33.69 8.92
N TRP A 103 -3.26 33.29 7.64
CA TRP A 103 -1.99 33.27 6.89
C TRP A 103 -0.82 32.57 7.59
N GLY A 104 -1.11 31.53 8.38
CA GLY A 104 -0.09 30.76 9.10
C GLY A 104 0.26 31.27 10.50
N GLU A 105 -0.47 32.25 11.04
CA GLU A 105 -0.37 32.58 12.46
C GLU A 105 -0.88 31.42 13.33
N LEU A 106 0.02 30.88 14.14
CA LEU A 106 -0.23 29.76 15.04
C LEU A 106 -0.84 30.27 16.36
N THR A 107 -2.01 29.77 16.71
CA THR A 107 -2.63 30.02 18.02
C THR A 107 -2.13 29.04 19.08
N ASP A 108 -2.27 29.40 20.37
CA ASP A 108 -1.92 28.51 21.48
C ASP A 108 -2.64 27.16 21.43
N LEU A 109 -3.91 27.17 20.99
CA LEU A 109 -4.68 25.94 20.79
C LEU A 109 -4.03 25.07 19.71
N GLU A 110 -3.70 25.65 18.56
CA GLU A 110 -3.10 24.93 17.44
C GLU A 110 -1.68 24.42 17.73
N LEU A 111 -0.93 25.11 18.59
CA LEU A 111 0.35 24.63 19.09
C LEU A 111 0.15 23.28 19.82
N TRP A 112 -0.81 23.20 20.73
CA TRP A 112 -1.12 21.96 21.44
C TRP A 112 -1.69 20.87 20.51
N LEU A 113 -2.59 21.24 19.60
CA LEU A 113 -3.13 20.30 18.63
C LEU A 113 -2.03 19.73 17.72
N GLY A 114 -1.08 20.56 17.29
CA GLY A 114 0.04 20.11 16.46
C GLY A 114 0.99 19.16 17.20
N ILE A 115 1.30 19.43 18.47
CA ILE A 115 2.07 18.50 19.31
C ILE A 115 1.35 17.16 19.46
N LEU A 116 0.06 17.19 19.77
CA LEU A 116 -0.76 15.98 19.88
C LEU A 116 -0.86 15.22 18.56
N CYS A 117 -0.93 15.93 17.43
CA CYS A 117 -0.93 15.36 16.10
C CYS A 117 0.39 14.61 15.82
N ILE A 118 1.54 15.24 16.09
CA ILE A 118 2.87 14.62 15.94
C ILE A 118 2.97 13.35 16.78
N ILE A 119 2.61 13.41 18.06
CA ILE A 119 2.66 12.24 18.96
C ILE A 119 1.76 11.11 18.44
N THR A 120 0.54 11.45 18.05
CA THR A 120 -0.43 10.47 17.56
C THR A 120 0.03 9.81 16.26
N LEU A 121 0.62 10.59 15.35
CA LEU A 121 1.14 10.09 14.07
C LEU A 121 2.40 9.25 14.24
N LEU A 122 3.29 9.58 15.18
CA LEU A 122 4.45 8.73 15.51
C LEU A 122 3.98 7.37 16.03
N GLU A 123 2.98 7.36 16.90
CA GLU A 123 2.41 6.12 17.43
C GLU A 123 1.65 5.32 16.36
N ALA A 124 0.89 5.99 15.48
CA ALA A 124 0.25 5.36 14.33
C ALA A 124 1.30 4.73 13.39
N THR A 125 2.38 5.45 13.10
CA THR A 125 3.51 4.97 12.29
C THR A 125 4.20 3.77 12.92
N ARG A 126 4.40 3.79 14.25
CA ARG A 126 4.97 2.66 15.00
C ARG A 126 4.12 1.40 14.84
N ARG A 127 2.79 1.54 14.85
CA ARG A 127 1.85 0.41 14.73
C ARG A 127 1.76 -0.12 13.30
N SER A 128 1.80 0.77 12.31
CA SER A 128 1.63 0.40 10.91
C SER A 128 2.90 -0.12 10.25
N ILE A 129 4.06 0.48 10.53
CA ILE A 129 5.33 0.17 9.86
C ILE A 129 6.39 -0.32 10.85
N GLY A 130 6.45 0.29 12.04
CA GLY A 130 7.40 -0.09 13.09
C GLY A 130 8.37 1.01 13.50
N TRP A 131 9.23 0.68 14.46
CA TRP A 131 10.23 1.59 15.02
C TRP A 131 11.20 2.24 14.03
N PRO A 132 11.66 1.59 12.93
CA PRO A 132 12.64 2.21 12.06
C PRO A 132 12.22 3.57 11.50
N ILE A 133 10.97 3.72 11.05
CA ILE A 133 10.45 5.00 10.54
C ILE A 133 10.25 6.02 11.66
N VAL A 134 9.81 5.57 12.83
CA VAL A 134 9.64 6.45 14.01
C VAL A 134 10.97 7.03 14.46
N ILE A 135 12.01 6.20 14.55
CA ILE A 135 13.37 6.63 14.93
C ILE A 135 13.88 7.64 13.90
N LEU A 136 13.69 7.37 12.60
CA LEU A 136 14.08 8.30 11.54
C LEU A 136 13.37 9.66 11.70
N ALA A 137 12.06 9.65 11.91
CA ALA A 137 11.28 10.88 12.14
C ALA A 137 11.75 11.64 13.39
N LEU A 138 12.02 10.93 14.49
CA LEU A 138 12.53 11.53 15.73
C LEU A 138 13.93 12.13 15.55
N VAL A 139 14.81 11.49 14.79
CA VAL A 139 16.14 12.02 14.47
C VAL A 139 16.03 13.36 13.74
N PHE A 140 15.19 13.45 12.70
CA PHE A 140 15.00 14.70 11.97
C PHE A 140 14.23 15.77 12.75
N LEU A 141 13.28 15.35 13.60
CA LEU A 141 12.61 16.27 14.51
C LEU A 141 13.59 16.86 15.53
N PHE A 142 14.47 16.03 16.10
CA PHE A 142 15.52 16.47 17.01
C PHE A 142 16.55 17.37 16.32
N TYR A 143 16.94 17.02 15.09
CA TYR A 143 17.84 17.82 14.25
C TYR A 143 17.35 19.27 14.12
N ALA A 144 16.04 19.49 13.96
CA ALA A 144 15.46 20.84 13.89
C ALA A 144 15.76 21.73 15.10
N PHE A 145 16.08 21.16 16.26
CA PHE A 145 16.43 21.90 17.47
C PHE A 145 17.94 21.99 17.71
N VAL A 146 18.70 20.92 17.40
CA VAL A 146 20.14 20.84 17.75
C VAL A 146 21.09 21.37 16.67
N GLY A 147 20.58 21.93 15.58
CA GLY A 147 21.37 22.61 14.54
C GLY A 147 22.55 23.45 15.03
N PRO A 148 22.41 24.30 16.07
CA PRO A 148 23.50 25.15 16.55
C PRO A 148 24.69 24.39 17.13
N MET A 149 24.47 23.13 17.55
CA MET A 149 25.49 22.27 18.16
C MET A 149 26.24 21.41 17.13
N LEU A 150 25.77 21.40 15.87
CA LEU A 150 26.32 20.53 14.83
C LEU A 150 27.36 21.26 13.97
N PRO A 151 28.49 20.62 13.62
CA PRO A 151 29.54 21.25 12.83
C PRO A 151 29.28 21.20 11.32
N GLY A 152 29.90 22.13 10.60
CA GLY A 152 29.99 22.10 9.13
C GLY A 152 28.63 22.22 8.44
N LEU A 153 28.38 21.34 7.46
CA LEU A 153 27.19 21.36 6.61
C LEU A 153 25.87 21.09 7.36
N PHE A 154 25.94 20.52 8.56
CA PHE A 154 24.77 20.22 9.40
C PHE A 154 24.38 21.40 10.32
N PHE A 155 25.13 22.50 10.30
CA PHE A 155 24.86 23.66 11.13
C PHE A 155 23.64 24.45 10.63
N HIS A 156 22.73 24.80 11.54
CA HIS A 156 21.72 25.83 11.31
C HIS A 156 21.36 26.52 12.64
N ARG A 157 20.63 27.64 12.59
CA ARG A 157 20.31 28.47 13.78
C ARG A 157 19.43 27.80 14.84
N GLY A 158 18.96 26.57 14.60
CA GLY A 158 17.88 25.95 15.39
C GLY A 158 16.52 26.60 15.13
N TYR A 159 15.45 25.90 15.48
CA TYR A 159 14.08 26.39 15.36
C TYR A 159 13.35 26.28 16.70
N SER A 160 12.46 27.24 16.99
CA SER A 160 11.61 27.16 18.18
C SER A 160 10.51 26.10 18.00
N ILE A 161 9.92 25.66 19.11
CA ILE A 161 8.84 24.66 19.08
C ILE A 161 7.66 25.19 18.25
N GLU A 162 7.30 26.45 18.42
CA GLU A 162 6.20 27.10 17.68
C GLU A 162 6.47 27.08 16.18
N ARG A 163 7.72 27.34 15.76
CA ARG A 163 8.08 27.32 14.35
C ARG A 163 8.07 25.90 13.77
N VAL A 164 8.56 24.91 14.51
CA VAL A 164 8.55 23.50 14.08
C VAL A 164 7.13 22.99 13.99
N VAL A 165 6.32 23.19 15.04
CA VAL A 165 4.94 22.73 15.10
C VAL A 165 4.08 23.47 14.06
N GLY A 166 4.22 24.79 13.94
CA GLY A 166 3.51 25.57 12.92
C GLY A 166 3.84 25.10 11.51
N HIS A 167 5.11 24.81 11.21
CA HIS A 167 5.51 24.27 9.91
C HIS A 167 4.95 22.85 9.67
N LEU A 168 4.99 21.97 10.68
CA LEU A 168 4.54 20.59 10.54
C LEU A 168 3.02 20.47 10.46
N TYR A 169 2.28 21.27 11.23
CA TYR A 169 0.84 21.11 11.42
C TYR A 169 0.02 22.09 10.57
N LEU A 170 0.40 23.37 10.48
CA LEU A 170 -0.30 24.36 9.65
C LEU A 170 0.27 24.46 8.23
N GLY A 171 1.56 24.13 8.06
CA GLY A 171 2.28 24.30 6.80
C GLY A 171 1.98 23.23 5.76
N GLY A 172 2.03 23.63 4.48
CA GLY A 172 1.93 22.70 3.34
C GLY A 172 3.19 21.87 3.06
N GLY A 173 4.28 22.08 3.80
CA GLY A 173 5.52 21.30 3.69
C GLY A 173 5.67 20.20 4.76
N GLY A 174 4.76 20.16 5.74
CA GLY A 174 4.80 19.27 6.89
C GLY A 174 3.96 18.00 6.71
N ILE A 175 3.16 17.69 7.74
CA ILE A 175 2.25 16.54 7.79
C ILE A 175 1.29 16.57 6.59
N PHE A 176 0.78 17.75 6.23
CA PHE A 176 -0.14 17.94 5.12
C PHE A 176 0.53 18.15 3.77
N GLY A 177 1.81 17.80 3.64
CA GLY A 177 2.57 17.98 2.41
C GLY A 177 2.29 16.99 1.31
N THR A 178 3.10 17.11 0.26
CA THR A 178 3.06 16.28 -0.96
C THR A 178 2.86 14.79 -0.69
N PRO A 179 3.61 14.11 0.20
CA PRO A 179 3.44 12.66 0.40
C PRO A 179 2.03 12.28 0.86
N LEU A 180 1.38 13.13 1.66
CA LEU A 180 0.00 12.91 2.06
C LEU A 180 -0.98 13.22 0.92
N GLY A 181 -0.71 14.22 0.10
CA GLY A 181 -1.48 14.50 -1.13
C GLY A 181 -1.47 13.34 -2.11
N VAL A 182 -0.28 12.78 -2.36
CA VAL A 182 -0.04 11.54 -3.12
C VAL A 182 -0.86 10.38 -2.54
N SER A 183 -0.85 10.22 -1.21
CA SER A 183 -1.65 9.20 -0.52
C SER A 183 -3.17 9.38 -0.72
N ALA A 184 -3.65 10.61 -0.54
CA ALA A 184 -5.07 10.98 -0.49
C ALA A 184 -5.76 11.10 -1.86
N THR A 185 -5.00 10.97 -2.96
CA THR A 185 -5.51 11.09 -4.33
C THR A 185 -5.44 9.75 -5.04
N PHE A 186 -4.24 9.34 -5.49
CA PHE A 186 -4.11 8.18 -6.37
C PHE A 186 -3.65 6.90 -5.64
N VAL A 187 -2.83 6.97 -4.57
CA VAL A 187 -2.36 5.74 -3.89
C VAL A 187 -3.53 5.00 -3.26
N ILE A 188 -4.45 5.72 -2.60
CA ILE A 188 -5.63 5.10 -2.01
C ILE A 188 -6.52 4.44 -3.07
N MET A 189 -6.68 5.06 -4.23
CA MET A 189 -7.45 4.50 -5.35
C MET A 189 -6.83 3.22 -5.90
N ILE A 190 -5.50 3.17 -5.99
CA ILE A 190 -4.76 1.96 -6.35
C ILE A 190 -4.93 0.86 -5.31
N VAL A 191 -4.84 1.21 -4.02
CA VAL A 191 -5.03 0.23 -2.93
C VAL A 191 -6.44 -0.36 -2.98
N ILE A 192 -7.46 0.46 -3.24
CA ILE A 192 -8.84 0.00 -3.42
C ILE A 192 -8.95 -0.89 -4.65
N PHE A 193 -8.39 -0.47 -5.78
CA PHE A 193 -8.37 -1.26 -7.02
C PHE A 193 -7.70 -2.63 -6.82
N GLY A 194 -6.47 -2.64 -6.28
CA GLY A 194 -5.71 -3.86 -6.01
C GLY A 194 -6.44 -4.78 -5.04
N ALA A 195 -7.00 -4.25 -3.95
CA ALA A 195 -7.78 -5.04 -2.99
C ALA A 195 -9.05 -5.64 -3.62
N MET A 196 -9.77 -4.89 -4.47
CA MET A 196 -10.95 -5.39 -5.19
C MET A 196 -10.57 -6.49 -6.19
N LEU A 197 -9.47 -6.31 -6.91
CA LEU A 197 -8.98 -7.27 -7.90
C LEU A 197 -8.46 -8.55 -7.23
N GLU A 198 -7.78 -8.43 -6.09
CA GLU A 198 -7.38 -9.58 -5.28
C GLU A 198 -8.60 -10.38 -4.78
N ARG A 199 -9.61 -9.67 -4.23
CA ARG A 199 -10.86 -10.27 -3.74
C ARG A 199 -11.72 -10.88 -4.83
N SER A 200 -11.63 -10.40 -6.07
CA SER A 200 -12.34 -10.98 -7.21
C SER A 200 -11.78 -12.35 -7.64
N GLY A 201 -10.59 -12.72 -7.14
CA GLY A 201 -9.91 -13.97 -7.44
C GLY A 201 -8.98 -13.90 -8.66
N ALA A 202 -8.77 -12.71 -9.23
CA ALA A 202 -7.82 -12.48 -10.32
C ALA A 202 -6.41 -12.97 -10.01
N GLY A 203 -5.99 -12.88 -8.74
CA GLY A 203 -4.69 -13.36 -8.29
C GLY A 203 -4.47 -14.85 -8.55
N ASN A 204 -5.48 -15.68 -8.28
CA ASN A 204 -5.41 -17.12 -8.54
C ASN A 204 -5.33 -17.41 -10.05
N VAL A 205 -6.06 -16.64 -10.86
CA VAL A 205 -6.04 -16.76 -12.33
C VAL A 205 -4.64 -16.45 -12.86
N LEU A 206 -3.99 -15.39 -12.38
CA LEU A 206 -2.62 -15.04 -12.78
C LEU A 206 -1.60 -16.10 -12.35
N MET A 207 -1.75 -16.65 -11.14
CA MET A 207 -0.88 -17.72 -10.66
C MET A 207 -1.05 -19.01 -11.47
N ASP A 208 -2.29 -19.36 -11.84
CA ASP A 208 -2.58 -20.50 -12.69
C ASP A 208 -2.01 -20.30 -14.11
N ILE A 209 -2.11 -19.09 -14.68
CA ILE A 209 -1.49 -18.74 -15.96
C ILE A 209 0.04 -18.90 -15.88
N ALA A 210 0.67 -18.34 -14.85
CA ALA A 210 2.11 -18.42 -14.63
C ALA A 210 2.59 -19.88 -14.48
N THR A 211 1.85 -20.67 -13.71
CA THR A 211 2.13 -22.10 -13.49
C THR A 211 1.94 -22.90 -14.78
N SER A 212 0.89 -22.63 -15.54
CA SER A 212 0.63 -23.26 -16.85
C SER A 212 1.76 -22.97 -17.84
N ALA A 213 2.25 -21.73 -17.87
CA ALA A 213 3.27 -21.28 -18.82
C ALA A 213 4.67 -21.82 -18.49
N THR A 214 5.01 -21.98 -17.20
CA THR A 214 6.39 -22.27 -16.77
C THR A 214 6.57 -23.67 -16.20
N GLY A 215 5.50 -24.34 -15.78
CA GLY A 215 5.54 -25.58 -15.01
C GLY A 215 6.16 -26.78 -15.75
N LYS A 216 6.09 -26.80 -17.08
CA LYS A 216 6.73 -27.84 -17.92
C LYS A 216 8.25 -27.69 -18.07
N SER A 217 8.84 -26.65 -17.49
CA SER A 217 10.29 -26.43 -17.54
C SER A 217 10.97 -26.94 -16.26
N ARG A 218 12.27 -27.25 -16.35
CA ARG A 218 13.07 -27.53 -15.16
C ARG A 218 13.07 -26.32 -14.23
N GLY A 219 12.72 -26.57 -12.96
CA GLY A 219 12.46 -25.52 -11.97
C GLY A 219 11.11 -24.82 -12.11
N GLY A 220 10.16 -25.43 -12.83
CA GLY A 220 8.83 -24.90 -13.10
C GLY A 220 8.13 -24.22 -11.92
N PRO A 221 8.06 -24.83 -10.73
CA PRO A 221 7.46 -24.20 -9.54
C PRO A 221 8.06 -22.84 -9.17
N ALA A 222 9.38 -22.69 -9.20
CA ALA A 222 10.04 -21.43 -8.84
C ALA A 222 9.89 -20.40 -9.96
N LYS A 223 9.93 -20.82 -11.23
CA LYS A 223 9.64 -19.95 -12.37
C LYS A 223 8.19 -19.45 -12.36
N ALA A 224 7.26 -20.30 -11.97
CA ALA A 224 5.86 -19.95 -11.76
C ALA A 224 5.71 -18.92 -10.64
N ALA A 225 6.44 -19.11 -9.53
CA ALA A 225 6.49 -18.14 -8.44
C ALA A 225 7.00 -16.77 -8.91
N VAL A 226 8.09 -16.76 -9.69
CA VAL A 226 8.69 -15.53 -10.23
C VAL A 226 7.73 -14.79 -11.17
N VAL A 227 7.17 -15.50 -12.15
CA VAL A 227 6.23 -14.91 -13.13
C VAL A 227 4.91 -14.52 -12.44
N GLY A 228 4.36 -15.39 -11.60
CA GLY A 228 3.13 -15.13 -10.84
C GLY A 228 3.27 -13.91 -9.93
N SER A 229 4.39 -13.80 -9.20
CA SER A 229 4.70 -12.64 -8.36
C SER A 229 4.88 -11.36 -9.18
N SER A 230 5.49 -11.45 -10.38
CA SER A 230 5.59 -10.27 -11.26
C SER A 230 4.21 -9.79 -11.72
N LEU A 231 3.32 -10.74 -12.07
CA LEU A 231 1.96 -10.43 -12.52
C LEU A 231 1.12 -9.88 -11.36
N MET A 232 1.28 -10.43 -10.15
CA MET A 232 0.61 -9.91 -8.95
C MET A 232 1.19 -8.55 -8.53
N GLY A 233 2.50 -8.35 -8.69
CA GLY A 233 3.18 -7.08 -8.41
C GLY A 233 2.62 -5.91 -9.22
N MET A 234 2.24 -6.17 -10.47
CA MET A 234 1.53 -5.21 -11.32
C MET A 234 0.17 -4.77 -10.76
N ILE A 235 -0.42 -5.54 -9.84
CA ILE A 235 -1.71 -5.24 -9.20
C ILE A 235 -1.47 -4.56 -7.86
N SER A 236 -0.70 -5.21 -7.00
CA SER A 236 -0.66 -4.85 -5.59
C SER A 236 0.29 -3.69 -5.31
N GLY A 237 1.38 -3.57 -6.08
CA GLY A 237 2.45 -2.61 -5.79
C GLY A 237 3.15 -2.83 -4.44
N THR A 238 2.85 -3.91 -3.72
CA THR A 238 3.37 -4.17 -2.37
C THR A 238 3.93 -5.58 -2.26
N ALA A 239 5.20 -5.65 -1.83
CA ALA A 239 5.87 -6.91 -1.57
C ALA A 239 5.11 -7.75 -0.53
N VAL A 240 4.52 -7.12 0.48
CA VAL A 240 3.83 -7.83 1.55
C VAL A 240 2.54 -8.48 1.05
N ALA A 241 1.70 -7.75 0.30
CA ALA A 241 0.47 -8.35 -0.23
C ALA A 241 0.76 -9.40 -1.31
N ASN A 242 1.82 -9.22 -2.11
CA ASN A 242 2.29 -10.27 -3.00
C ASN A 242 2.62 -11.55 -2.24
N VAL A 243 3.49 -11.51 -1.22
CA VAL A 243 3.82 -12.71 -0.43
C VAL A 243 2.58 -13.33 0.24
N LEU A 244 1.65 -12.51 0.72
CA LEU A 244 0.40 -12.99 1.33
C LEU A 244 -0.55 -13.66 0.34
N THR A 245 -0.43 -13.35 -0.95
CA THR A 245 -1.25 -13.94 -2.01
C THR A 245 -0.50 -15.06 -2.71
N THR A 246 0.51 -14.74 -3.51
CA THR A 246 1.29 -15.70 -4.29
C THR A 246 2.08 -16.64 -3.40
N GLY A 247 2.67 -16.15 -2.31
CA GLY A 247 3.51 -16.93 -1.41
C GLY A 247 2.79 -18.08 -0.71
N THR A 248 1.48 -17.93 -0.44
CA THR A 248 0.67 -19.00 0.15
C THR A 248 0.50 -20.20 -0.77
N ILE A 249 0.64 -19.99 -2.08
CA ILE A 249 0.53 -21.02 -3.11
C ILE A 249 1.93 -21.47 -3.56
N SER A 250 2.82 -20.53 -3.83
CA SER A 250 4.13 -20.78 -4.43
C SER A 250 5.10 -21.48 -3.48
N ILE A 251 5.14 -21.08 -2.20
CA ILE A 251 6.09 -21.66 -1.23
C ILE A 251 5.78 -23.14 -0.98
N PRO A 252 4.53 -23.56 -0.68
CA PRO A 252 4.22 -24.98 -0.55
C PRO A 252 4.48 -25.78 -1.83
N LEU A 253 4.17 -25.21 -3.00
CA LEU A 253 4.42 -25.84 -4.29
C LEU A 253 5.92 -26.09 -4.53
N MET A 254 6.76 -25.08 -4.31
CA MET A 254 8.21 -25.23 -4.41
C MET A 254 8.73 -26.31 -3.44
N LYS A 255 8.29 -26.28 -2.18
CA LYS A 255 8.71 -27.26 -1.16
C LYS A 255 8.33 -28.70 -1.53
N ARG A 256 7.09 -28.92 -2.01
CA ARG A 256 6.62 -30.25 -2.44
C ARG A 256 7.43 -30.80 -3.61
N ASN A 257 7.97 -29.93 -4.45
CA ASN A 257 8.78 -30.27 -5.60
C ASN A 257 10.29 -30.36 -5.31
N GLY A 258 10.69 -30.33 -4.03
CA GLY A 258 12.07 -30.59 -3.60
C GLY A 258 12.94 -29.36 -3.34
N TYR A 259 12.39 -28.14 -3.43
CA TYR A 259 13.13 -26.96 -2.99
C TYR A 259 13.27 -26.94 -1.47
N LYS A 260 14.44 -26.52 -1.00
CA LYS A 260 14.68 -26.25 0.42
C LYS A 260 13.74 -25.14 0.92
N PRO A 261 13.19 -25.22 2.14
CA PRO A 261 12.28 -24.21 2.68
C PRO A 261 12.86 -22.78 2.63
N GLU A 262 14.15 -22.64 2.88
CA GLU A 262 14.86 -21.35 2.91
C GLU A 262 14.95 -20.75 1.50
N VAL A 263 15.21 -21.57 0.50
CA VAL A 263 15.27 -21.16 -0.91
C VAL A 263 13.89 -20.76 -1.40
N ALA A 264 12.85 -21.55 -1.09
CA ALA A 264 11.47 -21.22 -1.47
C ALA A 264 11.02 -19.88 -0.87
N GLY A 265 11.34 -19.63 0.40
CA GLY A 265 11.06 -18.34 1.06
C GLY A 265 11.84 -17.18 0.43
N ALA A 266 13.12 -17.38 0.13
CA ALA A 266 13.96 -16.35 -0.49
C ALA A 266 13.49 -15.99 -1.91
N VAL A 267 13.17 -16.98 -2.74
CA VAL A 267 12.66 -16.77 -4.11
C VAL A 267 11.39 -15.94 -4.06
N GLU A 268 10.43 -16.33 -3.22
CA GLU A 268 9.16 -15.61 -3.10
C GLU A 268 9.35 -14.19 -2.58
N ALA A 269 10.19 -14.00 -1.55
CA ALA A 269 10.48 -12.68 -1.00
C ALA A 269 11.07 -11.74 -2.06
N VAL A 270 12.10 -12.21 -2.80
CA VAL A 270 12.75 -11.41 -3.84
C VAL A 270 11.80 -11.14 -5.02
N ALA A 271 11.07 -12.16 -5.48
CA ALA A 271 10.11 -12.02 -6.57
C ALA A 271 8.99 -11.04 -6.23
N SER A 272 8.52 -11.06 -4.98
CA SER A 272 7.49 -10.16 -4.47
C SER A 272 8.00 -8.72 -4.33
N THR A 273 9.23 -8.53 -3.86
CA THR A 273 9.86 -7.20 -3.80
C THR A 273 10.01 -6.58 -5.19
N GLY A 274 10.33 -7.37 -6.21
CA GLY A 274 10.36 -6.92 -7.60
C GLY A 274 9.03 -6.33 -8.09
N GLY A 275 7.90 -6.70 -7.47
CA GLY A 275 6.58 -6.18 -7.82
C GLY A 275 6.47 -4.67 -7.60
N GLN A 276 7.28 -4.09 -6.71
CA GLN A 276 7.35 -2.64 -6.51
C GLN A 276 7.95 -1.90 -7.72
N LEU A 277 8.67 -2.60 -8.60
CA LEU A 277 9.25 -2.03 -9.82
C LEU A 277 8.35 -2.26 -11.05
N MET A 278 7.48 -3.27 -11.02
CA MET A 278 6.74 -3.71 -12.21
C MET A 278 5.54 -2.78 -12.52
N PRO A 279 5.52 -2.10 -13.67
CA PRO A 279 4.36 -1.32 -14.14
C PRO A 279 3.15 -2.22 -14.42
N PRO A 280 1.90 -1.73 -14.34
CA PRO A 280 1.51 -0.31 -14.37
C PRO A 280 1.18 0.29 -13.01
N VAL A 281 1.15 -0.49 -11.91
CA VAL A 281 0.85 0.03 -10.58
C VAL A 281 2.11 0.38 -9.79
N MET A 282 3.11 -0.51 -9.76
CA MET A 282 4.37 -0.29 -9.03
C MET A 282 4.18 0.05 -7.53
N GLY A 283 5.29 0.27 -6.81
CA GLY A 283 5.25 0.67 -5.41
C GLY A 283 4.94 2.16 -5.19
N ALA A 284 4.48 2.49 -3.97
CA ALA A 284 4.15 3.86 -3.55
C ALA A 284 5.28 4.89 -3.84
N ALA A 285 6.54 4.45 -3.79
CA ALA A 285 7.70 5.29 -4.06
C ALA A 285 7.74 5.84 -5.50
N ALA A 286 7.25 5.08 -6.50
CA ALA A 286 7.21 5.53 -7.89
C ALA A 286 6.30 6.75 -8.06
N PHE A 287 5.23 6.81 -7.28
CA PHE A 287 4.31 7.93 -7.34
C PHE A 287 4.81 9.17 -6.59
N ILE A 288 5.43 8.97 -5.43
CA ILE A 288 6.10 10.06 -4.72
C ILE A 288 7.19 10.66 -5.62
N MET A 289 7.90 9.81 -6.37
CA MET A 289 8.89 10.24 -7.36
C MET A 289 8.25 11.03 -8.51
N ALA A 290 7.12 10.59 -9.06
CA ALA A 290 6.40 11.32 -10.10
C ALA A 290 6.00 12.74 -9.64
N ASP A 291 5.54 12.85 -8.39
CA ASP A 291 5.17 14.15 -7.80
C ASP A 291 6.39 15.05 -7.57
N ILE A 292 7.46 14.52 -6.94
CA ILE A 292 8.69 15.29 -6.65
C ILE A 292 9.38 15.78 -7.94
N ILE A 293 9.39 14.95 -8.99
CA ILE A 293 10.02 15.30 -10.28
C ILE A 293 9.06 16.14 -11.14
N GLU A 294 7.81 16.31 -10.72
CA GLU A 294 6.75 17.01 -11.46
C GLU A 294 6.58 16.45 -12.88
N ARG A 295 6.62 15.11 -13.00
CA ARG A 295 6.48 14.39 -14.27
C ARG A 295 5.27 13.48 -14.24
N PRO A 296 4.61 13.25 -15.39
CA PRO A 296 3.57 12.25 -15.50
C PRO A 296 4.04 10.89 -14.96
N TYR A 297 3.18 10.20 -14.20
CA TYR A 297 3.48 8.86 -13.68
C TYR A 297 3.89 7.89 -14.80
N LEU A 298 3.31 8.03 -16.00
CA LEU A 298 3.64 7.21 -17.16
C LEU A 298 5.11 7.31 -17.56
N ASP A 299 5.76 8.47 -17.38
CA ASP A 299 7.19 8.64 -17.67
C ASP A 299 8.03 7.76 -16.72
N ILE A 300 7.68 7.78 -15.42
CA ILE A 300 8.33 6.97 -14.39
C ILE A 300 8.08 5.48 -14.64
N ALA A 301 6.83 5.11 -14.94
CA ALA A 301 6.44 3.74 -15.20
C ALA A 301 7.13 3.18 -16.46
N SER A 302 7.20 3.98 -17.53
CA SER A 302 7.87 3.60 -18.78
C SER A 302 9.38 3.43 -18.57
N ALA A 303 10.01 4.33 -17.82
CA ALA A 303 11.42 4.21 -17.46
C ALA A 303 11.71 2.97 -16.61
N ALA A 304 10.76 2.53 -15.79
CA ALA A 304 10.89 1.35 -14.93
C ALA A 304 10.72 0.00 -15.66
N ILE A 305 10.19 -0.03 -16.88
CA ILE A 305 10.00 -1.27 -17.66
C ILE A 305 11.32 -2.02 -17.82
N LEU A 306 12.38 -1.32 -18.26
CA LEU A 306 13.68 -1.96 -18.49
C LEU A 306 14.29 -2.51 -17.19
N PRO A 307 14.41 -1.73 -16.09
CA PRO A 307 14.84 -2.25 -14.79
C PRO A 307 14.01 -3.45 -14.30
N ALA A 308 12.68 -3.39 -14.43
CA ALA A 308 11.79 -4.46 -13.98
C ALA A 308 12.02 -5.75 -14.79
N VAL A 309 12.09 -5.65 -16.13
CA VAL A 309 12.37 -6.80 -16.99
C VAL A 309 13.74 -7.40 -16.67
N LEU A 310 14.78 -6.58 -16.54
CA LEU A 310 16.11 -7.06 -16.17
C LEU A 310 16.12 -7.76 -14.81
N PHE A 311 15.46 -7.17 -13.80
CA PHE A 311 15.32 -7.77 -12.47
C PHE A 311 14.70 -9.18 -12.57
N TYR A 312 13.59 -9.32 -13.28
CA TYR A 312 12.89 -10.59 -13.40
C TYR A 312 13.61 -11.59 -14.30
N VAL A 313 14.33 -11.16 -15.35
CA VAL A 313 15.17 -12.05 -16.17
C VAL A 313 16.35 -12.62 -15.36
N VAL A 314 17.00 -11.78 -14.55
CA VAL A 314 18.07 -12.22 -13.66
C VAL A 314 17.51 -13.19 -12.63
N LEU A 315 16.40 -12.84 -11.98
CA LEU A 315 15.77 -13.72 -10.98
C LEU A 315 15.33 -15.05 -11.60
N PHE A 316 14.72 -15.03 -12.79
CA PHE A 316 14.31 -16.22 -13.53
C PHE A 316 15.52 -17.12 -13.87
N SER A 317 16.65 -16.52 -14.25
CA SER A 317 17.90 -17.23 -14.50
C SER A 317 18.46 -17.86 -13.23
N VAL A 318 18.46 -17.13 -12.11
CA VAL A 318 18.95 -17.62 -10.81
C VAL A 318 18.12 -18.82 -10.34
N VAL A 319 16.78 -18.73 -10.38
CA VAL A 319 15.93 -19.87 -9.97
C VAL A 319 16.08 -21.07 -10.90
N HIS A 320 16.36 -20.84 -12.18
CA HIS A 320 16.66 -21.93 -13.10
C HIS A 320 17.98 -22.63 -12.74
N LEU A 321 19.06 -21.89 -12.49
CA LEU A 321 20.34 -22.44 -12.09
C LEU A 321 20.25 -23.19 -10.75
N GLU A 322 19.50 -22.66 -9.80
CA GLU A 322 19.24 -23.33 -8.51
C GLU A 322 18.48 -24.65 -8.71
N ALA A 323 17.47 -24.67 -9.58
CA ALA A 323 16.76 -25.90 -9.94
C ALA A 323 17.67 -26.95 -10.61
N VAL A 324 18.63 -26.47 -11.41
CA VAL A 324 19.63 -27.34 -12.05
C VAL A 324 20.56 -27.93 -10.99
N LYS A 325 21.15 -27.08 -10.16
CA LYS A 325 22.06 -27.46 -9.08
C LYS A 325 21.41 -28.43 -8.08
N SER A 326 20.14 -28.22 -7.75
CA SER A 326 19.39 -29.02 -6.79
C SER A 326 18.63 -30.20 -7.41
N ASN A 327 18.87 -30.51 -8.70
CA ASN A 327 18.23 -31.63 -9.43
C ASN A 327 16.70 -31.69 -9.29
N ILE A 328 16.05 -30.51 -9.30
CA ILE A 328 14.60 -30.40 -9.20
C ILE A 328 13.94 -30.95 -10.46
N VAL A 329 12.99 -31.86 -10.29
CA VAL A 329 12.22 -32.49 -11.37
C VAL A 329 11.14 -31.56 -11.93
N VAL A 330 10.76 -31.81 -13.18
CA VAL A 330 9.68 -31.07 -13.87
C VAL A 330 8.32 -31.49 -13.29
N LEU A 331 7.37 -30.55 -13.24
CA LEU A 331 5.99 -30.88 -12.87
C LEU A 331 5.37 -31.84 -13.89
N LYS A 332 4.63 -32.82 -13.41
CA LYS A 332 3.87 -33.71 -14.29
C LYS A 332 2.72 -32.94 -14.95
N ALA A 333 2.37 -33.29 -16.17
CA ALA A 333 1.40 -32.53 -16.98
C ALA A 333 -0.03 -32.55 -16.41
N ASP A 334 -0.37 -33.55 -15.60
CA ASP A 334 -1.62 -33.70 -14.86
C ASP A 334 -1.73 -32.80 -13.62
N GLU A 335 -0.60 -32.35 -13.06
CA GLU A 335 -0.57 -31.40 -11.94
C GLU A 335 -0.65 -29.94 -12.39
N LEU A 336 -0.56 -29.68 -13.70
CA LEU A 336 -0.59 -28.31 -14.24
C LEU A 336 -2.02 -27.82 -14.44
N PRO A 337 -2.33 -26.57 -14.03
CA PRO A 337 -3.60 -25.94 -14.39
C PRO A 337 -3.74 -25.89 -15.92
N LYS A 338 -4.97 -26.06 -16.40
CA LYS A 338 -5.29 -25.98 -17.83
C LYS A 338 -5.57 -24.54 -18.21
N LEU A 339 -4.70 -23.96 -19.04
CA LEU A 339 -4.75 -22.54 -19.42
C LEU A 339 -6.11 -22.09 -19.99
N ILE A 340 -6.70 -22.88 -20.90
CA ILE A 340 -7.97 -22.50 -21.57
C ILE A 340 -9.13 -22.39 -20.56
N PRO A 341 -9.40 -23.41 -19.70
CA PRO A 341 -10.36 -23.28 -18.61
C PRO A 341 -10.09 -22.12 -17.66
N THR A 342 -8.83 -21.91 -17.26
CA THR A 342 -8.44 -20.81 -16.35
C THR A 342 -8.81 -19.45 -16.94
N ILE A 343 -8.47 -19.20 -18.21
CA ILE A 343 -8.80 -17.93 -18.89
C ILE A 343 -10.31 -17.80 -19.09
N ARG A 344 -11.01 -18.87 -19.46
CA ARG A 344 -12.46 -18.82 -19.67
C ARG A 344 -13.22 -18.52 -18.38
N TYR A 345 -12.80 -19.12 -17.26
CA TYR A 345 -13.49 -18.99 -15.98
C TYR A 345 -13.09 -17.75 -15.19
N GLY A 346 -11.86 -17.24 -15.37
CA GLY A 346 -11.34 -16.13 -14.55
C GLY A 346 -10.68 -14.98 -15.33
N GLY A 347 -10.42 -15.13 -16.62
CA GLY A 347 -9.74 -14.12 -17.43
C GLY A 347 -10.50 -12.80 -17.55
N HIS A 348 -11.83 -12.83 -17.47
CA HIS A 348 -12.65 -11.62 -17.45
C HIS A 348 -12.39 -10.72 -16.22
N MET A 349 -11.87 -11.28 -15.12
CA MET A 349 -11.43 -10.50 -13.95
C MET A 349 -10.20 -9.65 -14.25
N LEU A 350 -9.39 -10.06 -15.23
CA LEU A 350 -8.16 -9.36 -15.61
C LEU A 350 -8.41 -8.17 -16.53
N LEU A 351 -9.63 -7.97 -17.04
CA LEU A 351 -9.98 -6.89 -17.96
C LEU A 351 -9.71 -5.50 -17.40
N SER A 352 -9.75 -5.34 -16.07
CA SER A 352 -9.45 -4.06 -15.42
C SER A 352 -7.99 -3.64 -15.56
N LEU A 353 -7.04 -4.57 -15.75
CA LEU A 353 -5.62 -4.25 -15.92
C LEU A 353 -5.33 -3.59 -17.28
N PRO A 354 -5.76 -4.13 -18.43
CA PRO A 354 -5.67 -3.44 -19.70
C PRO A 354 -6.40 -2.11 -19.72
N VAL A 355 -7.58 -2.01 -19.07
CA VAL A 355 -8.32 -0.73 -18.97
C VAL A 355 -7.50 0.30 -18.22
N PHE A 356 -6.95 -0.06 -17.06
CA PHE A 356 -6.08 0.82 -16.28
C PHE A 356 -4.87 1.30 -17.10
N ALA A 357 -4.16 0.37 -17.75
CA ALA A 357 -3.00 0.68 -18.58
C ALA A 357 -3.36 1.57 -19.78
N TYR A 358 -4.47 1.27 -20.47
CA TYR A 358 -4.95 2.05 -21.60
C TYR A 358 -5.25 3.50 -21.19
N MET A 359 -5.96 3.72 -20.08
CA MET A 359 -6.28 5.08 -19.64
C MET A 359 -5.02 5.89 -19.29
N LEU A 360 -4.00 5.25 -18.69
CA LEU A 360 -2.72 5.91 -18.45
C LEU A 360 -2.03 6.31 -19.76
N ILE A 361 -2.02 5.42 -20.76
CA ILE A 361 -1.42 5.67 -22.08
C ILE A 361 -2.16 6.81 -22.81
N ASP A 362 -3.48 6.89 -22.65
CA ASP A 362 -4.31 7.96 -23.21
C ASP A 362 -4.19 9.30 -22.45
N GLY A 363 -3.34 9.36 -21.42
CA GLY A 363 -3.00 10.58 -20.70
C GLY A 363 -3.92 10.91 -19.53
N TYR A 364 -4.83 10.01 -19.13
CA TYR A 364 -5.63 10.20 -17.93
C TYR A 364 -4.79 10.08 -16.66
N SER A 365 -5.23 10.75 -15.60
CA SER A 365 -4.58 10.66 -14.29
C SER A 365 -4.69 9.24 -13.73
N VAL A 366 -3.71 8.85 -12.90
CA VAL A 366 -3.71 7.57 -12.18
C VAL A 366 -5.00 7.39 -11.37
N MET A 367 -5.44 8.46 -10.70
CA MET A 367 -6.65 8.48 -9.90
C MET A 367 -7.89 8.12 -10.73
N TYR A 368 -8.02 8.70 -11.93
CA TYR A 368 -9.14 8.47 -12.83
C TYR A 368 -9.08 7.10 -13.52
N ALA A 369 -7.87 6.66 -13.92
CA ALA A 369 -7.66 5.31 -14.45
C ALA A 369 -8.03 4.24 -13.42
N SER A 370 -7.65 4.41 -12.15
CA SER A 370 -8.02 3.51 -11.06
C SER A 370 -9.53 3.48 -10.84
N PHE A 371 -10.23 4.61 -10.93
CA PHE A 371 -11.69 4.66 -10.83
C PHE A 371 -12.35 3.73 -11.86
N TRP A 372 -12.02 3.88 -13.14
CA TRP A 372 -12.59 3.04 -14.19
C TRP A 372 -12.19 1.57 -14.05
N ALA A 373 -10.95 1.28 -13.66
CA ALA A 373 -10.51 -0.08 -13.38
C ALA A 373 -11.29 -0.74 -12.24
N ILE A 374 -11.65 0.01 -11.19
CA ILE A 374 -12.54 -0.45 -10.11
C ILE A 374 -13.92 -0.77 -10.66
N ILE A 375 -14.53 0.12 -11.46
CA ILE A 375 -15.85 -0.11 -12.07
C ILE A 375 -15.84 -1.37 -12.94
N VAL A 376 -14.83 -1.54 -13.79
CA VAL A 376 -14.68 -2.75 -14.62
C VAL A 376 -14.52 -3.99 -13.75
N THR A 377 -13.74 -3.94 -12.68
CA THR A 377 -13.56 -5.08 -11.75
C THR A 377 -14.89 -5.47 -11.10
N VAL A 378 -15.68 -4.48 -10.65
CA VAL A 378 -16.99 -4.71 -10.05
C VAL A 378 -17.95 -5.34 -11.06
N LEU A 379 -18.07 -4.77 -12.26
CA LEU A 379 -18.94 -5.27 -13.32
C LEU A 379 -18.55 -6.69 -13.74
N ALA A 380 -17.25 -6.93 -13.93
CA ALA A 380 -16.74 -8.26 -14.25
C ALA A 380 -17.07 -9.26 -13.15
N SER A 381 -16.99 -8.87 -11.87
CA SER A 381 -17.28 -9.76 -10.74
C SER A 381 -18.74 -10.25 -10.72
N TYR A 382 -19.69 -9.49 -11.27
CA TYR A 382 -21.07 -9.93 -11.41
C TYR A 382 -21.24 -10.97 -12.52
N LEU A 383 -20.48 -10.87 -13.61
CA LEU A 383 -20.49 -11.86 -14.70
C LEU A 383 -20.02 -13.24 -14.22
N ARG A 384 -19.08 -13.29 -13.27
CA ARG A 384 -18.63 -14.54 -12.65
C ARG A 384 -19.73 -15.31 -11.92
N LYS A 385 -20.77 -14.64 -11.39
CA LYS A 385 -21.90 -15.33 -10.76
C LYS A 385 -22.87 -15.94 -11.77
N MET A 386 -22.78 -15.53 -13.05
CA MET A 386 -23.69 -15.97 -14.12
C MET A 386 -23.09 -17.08 -14.99
N ILE A 387 -21.77 -17.29 -14.94
CA ILE A 387 -21.01 -18.32 -15.67
C ILE A 387 -20.62 -19.42 -14.68
#